data_AF-A0A174NVH8-F1
#
_entry.id   AF-A0A174NVH8-F1
#
_cell.length_a   1.000
_cell.length_b   1.000
_cell.length_c   1.000
_cell.angle_alpha   90.00
_cell.angle_beta   90.00
_cell.angle_gamma   90.00
#
_symmetry.space_group_name_H-M   'P 1'
#
loop_
_entity.id
_entity.type
_entity.pdbx_description
1 polymer ?
#
loop_
_entity_poly.entity_id
_entity_poly.type
_entity_poly.pdbx_seq_one_letter_code
_entity_poly.pdbx_strand_id
1 'polypeptide(L)'
;MIEEGIAKDLSMVVENAKLMGCQEVKSFRHIPLKNVEAVISALQKQITKKPEDERCFIKDKENIGLCPSCGEGVNSNYPYCGHCGQRIKWDIEWSMETEE
;
A
#
# COMPACT_ATOMS: atom_id res chain seq x y z
N MET A 1 17.14 -10.98 6.20
CA MET A 1 16.14 -11.66 7.07
C MET A 1 15.57 -12.89 6.35
N ILE A 2 14.86 -13.79 7.05
CA ILE A 2 14.30 -15.00 6.41
C ILE A 2 13.29 -14.62 5.31
N GLU A 3 12.53 -13.54 5.52
CA GLU A 3 11.54 -13.07 4.54
C GLU A 3 12.18 -12.58 3.23
N GLU A 4 13.36 -11.93 3.29
CA GLU A 4 14.08 -11.47 2.09
C GLU A 4 14.58 -12.62 1.23
N GLY A 5 15.04 -13.71 1.85
CA GLY A 5 15.45 -14.92 1.13
C GLY A 5 14.28 -15.55 0.38
N ILE A 6 13.14 -15.69 1.07
CA ILE A 6 11.91 -16.23 0.47
C ILE A 6 11.44 -15.36 -0.70
N ALA A 7 11.44 -14.04 -0.55
CA ALA A 7 11.00 -13.13 -1.61
C ALA A 7 11.90 -13.21 -2.87
N LYS A 8 13.21 -13.36 -2.67
CA LYS A 8 14.19 -13.51 -3.75
C LYS A 8 13.97 -14.82 -4.52
N ASP A 9 13.81 -15.93 -3.80
CA ASP A 9 13.58 -17.25 -4.41
C ASP A 9 12.26 -17.29 -5.19
N LEU A 10 11.19 -16.70 -4.64
CA LEU A 10 9.90 -16.59 -5.32
C LEU A 10 10.00 -15.75 -6.59
N SER A 11 10.73 -14.63 -6.56
CA SER A 11 10.93 -13.76 -7.72
C SER A 11 11.64 -14.49 -8.85
N MET A 12 12.68 -15.25 -8.53
CA MET A 12 13.44 -16.04 -9.51
C MET A 12 12.58 -17.16 -10.15
N VAL A 13 11.71 -17.81 -9.39
CA VAL A 13 10.76 -18.80 -9.93
C VAL A 13 9.78 -18.15 -10.92
N VAL A 14 9.25 -16.97 -10.58
CA VAL A 14 8.31 -16.24 -11.45
C VAL A 14 8.98 -15.79 -12.74
N GLU A 15 10.21 -15.27 -12.67
CA GLU A 15 10.97 -14.83 -13.83
C GLU A 15 11.24 -15.98 -14.81
N ASN A 16 11.72 -17.11 -14.31
CA ASN A 16 11.97 -18.30 -15.13
C ASN A 16 10.69 -18.86 -15.75
N ALA A 17 9.57 -18.88 -15.01
CA ALA A 17 8.29 -19.32 -15.55
C ALA A 17 7.83 -18.44 -16.72
N LYS A 18 7.99 -17.12 -16.62
CA LYS A 18 7.68 -16.19 -17.72
C LYS A 18 8.56 -16.42 -18.95
N LEU A 19 9.86 -16.65 -18.76
CA LEU A 19 10.79 -16.98 -19.85
C LEU A 19 10.37 -18.26 -20.59
N MET A 20 9.79 -19.22 -19.88
CA MET A 20 9.25 -20.45 -20.47
C MET A 20 7.83 -20.30 -21.06
N GLY A 21 7.26 -19.09 -21.09
CA GLY A 21 5.92 -18.84 -21.61
C GLY A 21 4.78 -19.37 -20.73
N CYS A 22 5.07 -19.72 -19.47
CA CYS A 22 4.07 -20.19 -18.53
C CYS A 22 3.21 -19.00 -18.02
N GLN A 23 1.89 -19.18 -18.00
CA GLN A 23 0.97 -18.18 -17.44
C GLN A 23 0.55 -18.47 -15.99
N GLU A 24 0.91 -19.63 -15.46
CA GLU A 24 0.60 -20.07 -14.09
C GLU A 24 1.74 -20.93 -13.52
N VAL A 25 2.01 -20.81 -12.21
CA VAL A 25 2.97 -21.66 -11.49
C VAL A 25 2.20 -22.65 -10.61
N LYS A 26 1.86 -23.82 -11.16
CA LYS A 26 1.11 -24.90 -10.47
C LYS A 26 1.88 -25.53 -9.29
N SER A 27 3.17 -25.25 -9.18
CA SER A 27 4.10 -25.85 -8.21
C SER A 27 4.05 -25.19 -6.83
N PHE A 28 3.28 -24.12 -6.64
CA PHE A 28 3.02 -23.54 -5.31
C PHE A 28 2.08 -24.42 -4.48
N ARG A 29 2.48 -25.67 -4.25
CA ARG A 29 1.78 -26.63 -3.41
C ARG A 29 2.20 -26.43 -1.95
N HIS A 30 1.26 -26.65 -1.02
CA HIS A 30 1.48 -26.58 0.43
C HIS A 30 1.84 -25.21 1.00
N ILE A 31 1.49 -24.10 0.32
CA ILE A 31 1.54 -22.79 0.97
C ILE A 31 0.45 -22.77 2.07
N PRO A 32 0.79 -22.50 3.34
CA PRO A 32 -0.21 -22.35 4.39
C PRO A 32 -1.20 -21.23 4.05
N LEU A 33 -2.50 -21.45 4.29
CA LEU A 33 -3.54 -20.45 4.00
C LEU A 33 -3.22 -19.08 4.63
N LYS A 34 -2.74 -19.06 5.88
CA LYS A 34 -2.30 -17.84 6.57
C LYS A 34 -1.25 -17.01 5.80
N ASN A 35 -0.38 -17.65 5.01
CA ASN A 35 0.63 -16.93 4.23
C ASN A 35 -0.02 -16.29 3.00
N VAL A 36 -0.96 -16.99 2.36
CA VAL A 36 -1.74 -16.43 1.25
C VAL A 36 -2.60 -15.26 1.74
N GLU A 37 -3.24 -15.40 2.90
CA GLU A 37 -4.01 -14.32 3.56
C GLU A 37 -3.13 -13.10 3.87
N ALA A 38 -1.90 -13.31 4.35
CA ALA A 38 -0.95 -12.23 4.58
C ALA A 38 -0.58 -11.49 3.29
N VAL A 39 -0.36 -12.22 2.19
CA VAL A 39 -0.09 -11.62 0.86
C VAL A 39 -1.30 -10.83 0.38
N ILE A 40 -2.51 -11.38 0.49
CA ILE A 40 -3.75 -10.70 0.11
C ILE A 40 -3.92 -9.41 0.92
N SER A 41 -3.74 -9.48 2.25
CA SER A 41 -3.84 -8.33 3.15
C SER A 41 -2.82 -7.24 2.79
N ALA A 42 -1.57 -7.61 2.49
CA ALA A 42 -0.54 -6.67 2.06
C ALA A 42 -0.89 -6.01 0.72
N LEU A 43 -1.38 -6.77 -0.27
CA LEU A 43 -1.80 -6.24 -1.58
C LEU A 43 -3.01 -5.31 -1.46
N GLN A 44 -3.98 -5.66 -0.62
CA GLN A 44 -5.16 -4.82 -0.36
C GLN A 44 -4.76 -3.45 0.22
N LYS A 45 -3.72 -3.39 1.07
CA LYS A 45 -3.20 -2.14 1.62
C LYS A 45 -2.52 -1.24 0.59
N GLN A 46 -2.05 -1.79 -0.53
CA GLN A 46 -1.45 -0.99 -1.61
C GLN A 46 -2.49 -0.30 -2.50
N ILE A 47 -3.74 -0.79 -2.52
CA ILE A 47 -4.86 -0.13 -3.20
C ILE A 47 -5.18 1.17 -2.44
N THR A 48 -5.03 2.31 -3.10
CA THR A 48 -5.29 3.63 -2.52
C THR A 48 -6.72 3.78 -2.04
N LYS A 49 -6.89 4.31 -0.82
CA LYS A 49 -8.18 4.70 -0.25
C LYS A 49 -8.11 6.14 0.23
N LYS A 50 -9.25 6.85 0.18
CA LYS A 50 -9.35 8.18 0.77
C LYS A 50 -9.40 8.08 2.29
N PRO A 51 -8.82 9.05 3.02
CA PRO A 51 -8.95 9.11 4.47
C PRO A 51 -10.40 9.35 4.88
N GLU A 52 -10.77 8.84 6.06
CA GLU A 52 -12.04 9.17 6.71
C GLU A 52 -11.87 10.49 7.49
N ASP A 53 -12.97 11.22 7.69
CA ASP A 53 -12.98 12.49 8.44
C ASP A 53 -11.88 13.49 8.03
N GLU A 54 -11.65 13.61 6.72
CA GLU A 54 -10.64 14.52 6.16
C GLU A 54 -10.90 15.98 6.54
N ARG A 55 -9.87 16.65 7.07
CA ARG A 55 -9.90 18.07 7.42
C ARG A 55 -8.66 18.76 6.85
N CYS A 56 -8.88 19.92 6.24
CA CYS A 56 -7.80 20.75 5.69
C CYS A 56 -7.33 21.77 6.74
N PHE A 57 -6.03 21.78 7.01
CA PHE A 57 -5.35 22.79 7.81
C PHE A 57 -4.65 23.77 6.86
N ILE A 58 -5.41 24.78 6.43
CA ILE A 58 -4.97 25.79 5.44
C ILE A 58 -3.67 26.47 5.87
N LYS A 59 -3.49 26.71 7.18
CA LYS A 59 -2.32 27.39 7.74
C LYS A 59 -1.01 26.63 7.51
N ASP A 60 -1.05 25.31 7.64
CA ASP A 60 0.13 24.45 7.57
C ASP A 60 0.26 23.73 6.22
N LYS A 61 -0.68 23.98 5.30
CA LYS A 61 -0.81 23.30 4.01
C LYS A 61 -0.85 21.77 4.13
N GLU A 62 -1.55 21.28 5.15
CA GLU A 62 -1.66 19.86 5.46
C GLU A 62 -3.12 19.44 5.62
N ASN A 63 -3.50 18.30 5.05
CA ASN A 63 -4.76 17.64 5.37
C ASN A 63 -4.47 16.54 6.38
N ILE A 64 -5.33 16.42 7.39
CA ILE A 64 -5.32 15.29 8.31
C ILE A 64 -6.63 14.52 8.17
N GLY A 65 -6.61 13.26 8.57
CA GLY A 65 -7.79 12.42 8.61
C GLY A 65 -7.49 11.14 9.36
N LEU A 66 -8.40 10.18 9.24
CA LEU A 66 -8.27 8.85 9.83
C LEU A 66 -8.01 7.81 8.75
N CYS A 67 -7.15 6.86 9.06
CA CYS A 67 -6.86 5.75 8.17
C CYS A 67 -8.13 4.91 7.97
N PRO A 68 -8.63 4.71 6.74
CA PRO A 68 -9.86 3.99 6.43
C PRO A 68 -9.72 2.46 6.60
N SER A 69 -8.70 1.99 7.30
CA SER A 69 -8.41 0.57 7.51
C SER A 69 -8.01 0.25 8.94
N CYS A 70 -7.59 1.23 9.73
CA CYS A 70 -7.28 1.00 11.15
C CYS A 70 -7.73 2.13 12.09
N GLY A 71 -8.25 3.24 11.57
CA GLY A 71 -8.71 4.38 12.37
C GLY A 71 -7.60 5.29 12.91
N GLU A 72 -6.33 4.96 12.69
CA GLU A 72 -5.20 5.79 13.15
C GLU A 72 -5.11 7.13 12.41
N GLY A 73 -4.61 8.16 13.08
CA GLY A 73 -4.37 9.47 12.47
C GLY A 73 -3.41 9.41 11.28
N VAL A 74 -3.75 10.08 10.18
CA VAL A 74 -2.93 10.21 8.96
C VAL A 74 -2.84 11.66 8.49
N ASN A 75 -1.75 11.97 7.79
CA ASN A 75 -1.43 13.32 7.29
C ASN A 75 -1.08 13.25 5.79
N SER A 76 -1.50 14.24 5.01
CA SER A 76 -1.25 14.41 3.56
C SER A 76 0.21 14.39 3.15
N ASN A 77 1.13 14.72 4.05
CA ASN A 77 2.57 14.64 3.81
C ASN A 77 3.07 13.21 3.60
N TYR A 78 2.31 12.21 4.08
CA TYR A 78 2.70 10.81 4.01
C TYR A 78 1.71 10.02 3.14
N PRO A 79 2.20 9.29 2.12
CA PRO A 79 1.34 8.51 1.23
C PRO A 79 0.82 7.20 1.85
N TYR A 80 1.28 6.84 3.05
CA TYR A 80 0.90 5.61 3.76
C TYR A 80 0.59 5.89 5.24
N CYS A 81 -0.35 5.12 5.80
CA CYS A 81 -0.58 5.10 7.24
C CYS A 81 0.64 4.49 7.96
N GLY A 82 1.23 5.23 8.90
CA GLY A 82 2.40 4.78 9.67
C GLY A 82 2.13 3.59 10.59
N HIS A 83 0.86 3.32 10.94
CA HIS A 83 0.49 2.20 11.80
C HIS A 83 0.22 0.91 11.01
N CYS A 84 -0.66 0.94 10.01
CA CYS A 84 -1.08 -0.28 9.31
C CYS A 84 -0.54 -0.44 7.89
N GLY A 85 0.08 0.59 7.31
CA GLY A 85 0.66 0.56 5.97
C GLY A 85 -0.34 0.76 4.81
N GLN A 86 -1.61 1.09 5.09
CA GLN A 86 -2.60 1.41 4.04
C GLN A 86 -2.15 2.65 3.25
N ARG A 87 -2.13 2.54 1.92
CA ARG A 87 -1.85 3.67 1.01
C ARG A 87 -3.03 4.64 0.99
N ILE A 88 -2.76 5.91 1.26
CA ILE A 88 -3.77 6.96 1.36
C ILE A 88 -3.71 7.83 0.11
N LYS A 89 -4.88 8.14 -0.44
CA LYS A 89 -5.05 9.11 -1.52
C LYS A 89 -5.64 10.39 -0.93
N TRP A 90 -4.89 11.47 -1.06
CA TRP A 90 -5.30 12.81 -0.69
C TRP A 90 -5.71 13.57 -1.93
N ASP A 91 -6.85 14.25 -1.88
CA ASP A 91 -7.27 15.16 -2.95
C ASP A 91 -6.72 16.55 -2.60
N ILE A 92 -5.49 16.79 -3.01
CA ILE A 92 -4.78 18.03 -2.72
C ILE A 92 -4.96 19.00 -3.89
N GLU A 93 -5.82 20.01 -3.72
CA GLU A 93 -5.90 21.16 -4.62
C GLU A 93 -5.45 22.42 -3.87
N TRP A 94 -4.19 22.82 -4.06
CA TRP A 94 -3.70 24.13 -3.60
C TRP A 94 -3.77 25.12 -4.77
N SER A 95 -4.89 25.84 -4.91
CA SER A 95 -4.93 26.98 -5.82
C SER A 95 -4.06 28.11 -5.25
N MET A 96 -2.99 28.47 -5.97
CA MET A 96 -2.16 29.62 -5.65
C MET A 96 -2.98 30.89 -5.87
N GLU A 97 -3.45 31.53 -4.79
CA GLU A 97 -3.69 32.97 -4.85
C GLU A 97 -2.30 33.63 -4.81
N THR A 98 -1.88 34.15 -5.95
CA THR A 98 -0.73 35.05 -6.05
C THR A 98 -1.08 36.32 -5.29
N GLU A 99 -0.51 36.51 -4.10
CA GLU A 99 -0.55 37.80 -3.42
C GLU A 99 0.29 38.80 -4.23
N GLU A 100 -0.37 39.87 -4.72
CA GLU A 100 0.22 41.06 -5.36
C GLU A 100 1.04 41.91 -4.37
#